data_AF-A0A0K1PNQ8-F1
#
_entry.id   AF-A0A0K1PNQ8-F1
#
_cell.length_a   1.000
_cell.length_b   1.000
_cell.length_c   1.000
_cell.angle_alpha   90.00
_cell.angle_beta   90.00
_cell.angle_gamma   90.00
#
_symmetry.space_group_name_H-M   'P 1'
#
loop_
_entity.id
_entity.type
_entity.pdbx_description
1 polymer ?
#
loop_
_entity_poly.entity_id
_entity_poly.type
_entity_poly.pdbx_seq_one_letter_code
_entity_poly.pdbx_strand_id
1 'polypeptide(L)'
;MQFRLGSIPVRVRAPFLLLVLLLGASLQDENGHTDARALLAWAIIVFVSVLVHELGHALVGRAFGLQPAIELHGMGGATSWQDPKDVGHARRIAISLAGPFAGFVLGGLIFAAARYGLTEPTPMVAVIVRMALWVNVGWGILNLIPMLPLDGGNVMRSFLQIVTKGNGEKPARYVSIGVGGLGLLYALSTHGMWGAFLCGLFMYTNVQALRTGDSRVANVALGSAIQQAYAALDAHDGARAIALLRPALVPQASEELRQIGLRLFAYALMLEGEWAMLVPMLESERLLIGSGELERYAKTARELGRTDDASRLDQLIASMRPRMANDFGA
;
A
#
# COMPACT_ATOMS: atom_id res chain seq x y z
N MET A 1 -22.20 -11.52 6.61
CA MET A 1 -22.50 -12.96 6.85
C MET A 1 -21.22 -13.69 7.22
N GLN A 2 -21.28 -14.69 8.10
CA GLN A 2 -20.13 -15.53 8.46
C GLN A 2 -20.56 -17.00 8.46
N PHE A 3 -19.75 -17.89 7.92
CA PHE A 3 -19.95 -19.34 7.94
C PHE A 3 -18.60 -20.06 7.96
N ARG A 4 -18.62 -21.40 8.05
CA ARG A 4 -17.40 -22.22 8.03
C ARG A 4 -17.47 -23.25 6.91
N LEU A 5 -16.36 -23.48 6.24
CA LEU A 5 -16.13 -24.60 5.34
C LEU A 5 -15.12 -25.54 5.98
N GLY A 6 -15.62 -26.60 6.62
CA GLY A 6 -14.82 -27.44 7.50
C GLY A 6 -14.21 -26.61 8.63
N SER A 7 -12.88 -26.55 8.70
CA SER A 7 -12.14 -25.76 9.69
C SER A 7 -11.85 -24.31 9.26
N ILE A 8 -12.24 -23.91 8.05
CA ILE A 8 -11.88 -22.60 7.48
C ILE A 8 -13.03 -21.62 7.69
N PRO A 9 -12.87 -20.55 8.50
CA PRO A 9 -13.87 -19.51 8.62
C PRO A 9 -13.93 -18.66 7.35
N VAL A 10 -15.15 -18.37 6.90
CA VAL A 10 -15.45 -17.54 5.73
C VAL A 10 -16.33 -16.37 6.17
N ARG A 11 -15.88 -15.15 5.88
CA ARG A 11 -16.63 -13.91 6.15
C ARG A 11 -16.97 -13.21 4.86
N VAL A 12 -18.24 -12.90 4.66
CA VAL A 12 -18.73 -12.14 3.50
C VAL A 12 -19.18 -10.76 3.97
N ARG A 13 -18.51 -9.72 3.49
CA ARG A 13 -18.87 -8.32 3.76
C ARG A 13 -19.88 -7.82 2.74
N ALA A 14 -20.76 -6.92 3.17
CA ALA A 14 -21.78 -6.32 2.30
C ALA A 14 -21.21 -5.67 1.01
N PRO A 15 -20.06 -4.97 1.04
CA PRO A 15 -19.48 -4.38 -0.17
C PRO A 15 -19.13 -5.41 -1.26
N PHE A 16 -18.88 -6.68 -0.90
CA PHE A 16 -18.68 -7.73 -1.90
C PHE A 16 -19.94 -7.95 -2.73
N LEU A 17 -21.08 -8.17 -2.06
CA LEU A 17 -22.35 -8.41 -2.73
C LEU A 17 -22.79 -7.19 -3.57
N LEU A 18 -22.58 -5.98 -3.04
CA LEU A 18 -22.86 -4.75 -3.77
C LEU A 18 -22.05 -4.66 -5.06
N LEU A 19 -20.73 -4.91 -5.00
CA LEU A 19 -19.88 -4.86 -6.18
C LEU A 19 -20.28 -5.93 -7.21
N VAL A 20 -20.55 -7.15 -6.76
CA VAL A 20 -20.96 -8.25 -7.64
C VAL A 20 -22.24 -7.90 -8.40
N LEU A 21 -23.24 -7.34 -7.71
CA LEU A 21 -24.49 -6.89 -8.34
C LEU A 21 -24.26 -5.71 -9.28
N LEU A 22 -23.41 -4.74 -8.91
CA LEU A 22 -23.08 -3.59 -9.75
C LEU A 22 -22.39 -4.02 -11.06
N LEU A 23 -21.41 -4.92 -10.96
CA LEU A 23 -20.73 -5.48 -12.14
C LEU A 23 -21.70 -6.30 -13.00
N GLY A 24 -22.58 -7.07 -12.39
CA GLY A 24 -23.59 -7.83 -13.12
C GLY A 24 -24.60 -6.92 -13.84
N ALA A 25 -25.04 -5.83 -13.19
CA ALA A 25 -25.95 -4.86 -13.78
C ALA A 25 -25.31 -4.03 -14.90
N SER A 26 -23.97 -4.03 -15.01
CA SER A 26 -23.27 -3.44 -16.16
C SER A 26 -23.28 -4.32 -17.41
N LEU A 27 -23.69 -5.60 -17.28
CA LEU A 27 -23.86 -6.54 -18.39
C LEU A 27 -25.27 -6.42 -19.00
N GLN A 28 -25.63 -5.20 -19.40
CA GLN A 28 -26.93 -4.90 -20.00
C GLN A 28 -27.05 -5.52 -21.38
N ASP A 29 -28.26 -5.90 -21.77
CA ASP A 29 -28.56 -6.29 -23.15
C ASP A 29 -28.52 -5.06 -24.10
N GLU A 30 -28.71 -5.30 -25.40
CA GLU A 30 -28.69 -4.26 -26.43
C GLU A 30 -29.75 -3.16 -26.21
N ASN A 31 -30.77 -3.42 -25.39
CA ASN A 31 -31.84 -2.49 -25.05
C ASN A 31 -31.61 -1.80 -23.69
N GLY A 32 -30.48 -2.04 -23.03
CA GLY A 32 -30.17 -1.49 -21.71
C GLY A 32 -30.85 -2.21 -20.54
N HIS A 33 -31.51 -3.35 -20.77
CA HIS A 33 -32.17 -4.11 -19.71
C HIS A 33 -31.21 -5.13 -19.08
N THR A 34 -31.35 -5.33 -17.77
CA THR A 34 -30.66 -6.39 -17.03
C THR A 34 -31.64 -7.53 -16.77
N ASP A 35 -31.44 -8.69 -17.39
CA ASP A 35 -32.21 -9.89 -17.06
C ASP A 35 -31.92 -10.32 -15.62
N ALA A 36 -32.94 -10.29 -14.76
CA ALA A 36 -32.83 -10.66 -13.36
C ALA A 36 -32.32 -12.10 -13.15
N ARG A 37 -32.64 -13.04 -14.07
CA ARG A 37 -32.14 -14.41 -14.01
C ARG A 37 -30.65 -14.48 -14.30
N ALA A 38 -30.19 -13.74 -15.32
CA ALA A 38 -28.78 -13.64 -15.66
C ALA A 38 -27.99 -12.92 -14.54
N LEU A 39 -28.55 -11.88 -13.93
CA LEU A 39 -27.93 -11.18 -12.79
C LEU A 39 -27.80 -12.08 -11.56
N LEU A 40 -28.83 -12.87 -11.25
CA LEU A 40 -28.78 -13.85 -10.17
C LEU A 40 -27.73 -14.93 -10.45
N ALA A 41 -27.71 -15.47 -11.67
CA ALA A 41 -26.71 -16.45 -12.08
C ALA A 41 -25.29 -15.88 -11.99
N TRP A 42 -25.08 -14.65 -12.47
CA TRP A 42 -23.82 -13.92 -12.33
C TRP A 42 -23.37 -13.81 -10.87
N ALA A 43 -24.28 -13.40 -9.98
CA ALA A 43 -23.94 -13.25 -8.57
C ALA A 43 -23.50 -14.57 -7.92
N ILE A 44 -24.19 -15.67 -8.26
CA ILE A 44 -23.84 -17.02 -7.79
C ILE A 44 -22.49 -17.45 -8.38
N ILE A 45 -22.29 -17.28 -9.68
CA ILE A 45 -21.04 -17.66 -10.37
C ILE A 45 -19.85 -16.93 -9.75
N VAL A 46 -19.93 -15.60 -9.60
CA VAL A 46 -18.82 -14.81 -9.04
C VAL A 46 -18.58 -15.20 -7.58
N PHE A 47 -19.62 -15.36 -6.76
CA PHE A 47 -19.48 -15.80 -5.38
C PHE A 47 -18.76 -17.15 -5.28
N VAL A 48 -19.24 -18.16 -6.01
CA VAL A 48 -18.66 -19.52 -5.98
C VAL A 48 -17.24 -19.51 -6.54
N SER A 49 -16.99 -18.81 -7.64
CA SER A 49 -15.68 -18.82 -8.30
C SER A 49 -14.61 -18.12 -7.45
N VAL A 50 -14.92 -16.96 -6.86
CA VAL A 50 -14.00 -16.27 -5.94
C VAL A 50 -13.78 -17.12 -4.69
N LEU A 51 -14.83 -17.77 -4.15
CA LEU A 51 -14.68 -18.66 -3.01
C LEU A 51 -13.79 -19.87 -3.32
N VAL A 52 -13.92 -20.48 -4.50
CA VAL A 52 -13.07 -21.59 -4.95
C VAL A 52 -11.63 -21.15 -5.16
N HIS A 53 -11.41 -19.96 -5.72
CA HIS A 53 -10.08 -19.34 -5.82
C HIS A 53 -9.43 -19.18 -4.44
N GLU A 54 -10.13 -18.55 -3.48
CA GLU A 54 -9.61 -18.39 -2.11
C GLU A 54 -9.40 -19.73 -1.39
N LEU A 55 -10.27 -20.71 -1.63
CA LEU A 55 -10.07 -22.06 -1.11
C LEU A 55 -8.79 -22.71 -1.66
N GLY A 56 -8.43 -22.46 -2.92
CA GLY A 56 -7.14 -22.89 -3.47
C GLY A 56 -5.96 -22.43 -2.62
N HIS A 57 -5.89 -21.13 -2.34
CA HIS A 57 -4.86 -20.56 -1.45
C HIS A 57 -4.93 -21.16 -0.04
N ALA A 58 -6.12 -21.24 0.53
CA ALA A 58 -6.33 -21.70 1.90
C ALA A 58 -5.95 -23.16 2.09
N LEU A 59 -6.26 -24.04 1.14
CA LEU A 59 -5.95 -25.47 1.19
C LEU A 59 -4.44 -25.73 1.09
N VAL A 60 -3.75 -25.06 0.16
CA VAL A 60 -2.28 -25.19 0.04
C VAL A 60 -1.58 -24.56 1.24
N GLY A 61 -2.04 -23.40 1.72
CA GLY A 61 -1.51 -22.79 2.93
C GLY A 61 -1.67 -23.69 4.15
N ARG A 62 -2.83 -24.34 4.29
CA ARG A 62 -3.09 -25.32 5.35
C ARG A 62 -2.20 -26.56 5.23
N ALA A 63 -1.93 -27.05 4.02
CA ALA A 63 -0.98 -28.13 3.80
C ALA A 63 0.45 -27.76 4.24
N PHE A 64 0.79 -26.47 4.25
CA PHE A 64 2.04 -25.95 4.79
C PHE A 64 1.99 -25.56 6.28
N GLY A 65 0.92 -25.91 6.99
CA GLY A 65 0.78 -25.69 8.43
C GLY A 65 0.27 -24.29 8.83
N LEU A 66 -0.28 -23.53 7.89
CA LEU A 66 -0.94 -22.25 8.16
C LEU A 66 -2.40 -22.46 8.58
N GLN A 67 -2.95 -21.48 9.30
CA GLN A 67 -4.36 -21.47 9.71
C GLN A 67 -5.12 -20.42 8.90
N PRO A 68 -5.78 -20.80 7.78
CA PRO A 68 -6.43 -19.85 6.89
C PRO A 68 -7.71 -19.26 7.49
N ALA A 69 -8.04 -18.05 7.06
CA ALA A 69 -9.35 -17.42 7.19
C ALA A 69 -9.65 -16.64 5.90
N ILE A 70 -10.83 -16.86 5.31
CA ILE A 70 -11.23 -16.26 4.04
C ILE A 70 -12.16 -15.08 4.32
N GLU A 71 -11.90 -13.96 3.67
CA GLU A 71 -12.76 -12.80 3.68
C GLU A 71 -13.10 -12.35 2.26
N LEU A 72 -14.39 -12.25 1.95
CA LEU A 72 -14.90 -11.68 0.71
C LEU A 72 -15.32 -10.23 0.96
N HIS A 73 -14.71 -9.29 0.23
CA HIS A 73 -14.89 -7.84 0.39
C HIS A 73 -15.01 -7.13 -0.96
N GLY A 74 -15.26 -5.82 -0.96
CA GLY A 74 -15.51 -5.04 -2.18
C GLY A 74 -14.35 -4.93 -3.17
N MET A 75 -13.25 -5.65 -2.98
CA MET A 75 -12.14 -5.73 -3.95
C MET A 75 -11.89 -7.18 -4.41
N GLY A 76 -12.74 -8.14 -4.02
CA GLY A 76 -12.59 -9.57 -4.31
C GLY A 76 -12.59 -10.44 -3.07
N GLY A 77 -11.78 -11.50 -3.09
CA GLY A 77 -11.49 -12.35 -1.93
C GLY A 77 -10.10 -12.07 -1.37
N ALA A 78 -9.90 -12.37 -0.09
CA ALA A 78 -8.61 -12.38 0.54
C ALA A 78 -8.50 -13.55 1.53
N THR A 79 -7.47 -14.37 1.34
CA THR A 79 -7.07 -15.39 2.30
C THR A 79 -6.03 -14.81 3.25
N SER A 80 -6.35 -14.82 4.54
CA SER A 80 -5.50 -14.36 5.64
C SER A 80 -5.10 -15.52 6.55
N TRP A 81 -4.10 -15.30 7.40
CA TRP A 81 -3.55 -16.32 8.29
C TRP A 81 -3.75 -15.89 9.75
N GLN A 82 -4.43 -16.72 10.55
CA GLN A 82 -4.70 -16.40 11.97
C GLN A 82 -3.44 -16.37 12.82
N ASP A 83 -2.50 -17.28 12.52
CA ASP A 83 -1.16 -17.35 13.11
C ASP A 83 -0.13 -17.24 11.97
N PRO A 84 0.36 -16.03 11.65
CA PRO A 84 1.29 -15.82 10.56
C PRO A 84 2.63 -16.51 10.83
N LYS A 85 2.94 -17.56 10.06
CA LYS A 85 4.23 -18.27 10.09
C LYS A 85 5.02 -17.98 8.83
N ASP A 86 6.35 -17.96 8.95
CA ASP A 86 7.19 -17.94 7.76
C ASP A 86 7.32 -19.35 7.17
N VAL A 87 6.74 -19.52 5.98
CA VAL A 87 6.77 -20.78 5.23
C VAL A 87 7.87 -20.78 4.15
N GLY A 88 8.62 -19.70 4.01
CA GLY A 88 9.64 -19.52 2.96
C GLY A 88 9.03 -19.16 1.60
N HIS A 89 9.85 -18.54 0.75
CA HIS A 89 9.40 -17.94 -0.51
C HIS A 89 8.84 -18.96 -1.53
N ALA A 90 9.44 -20.14 -1.63
CA ALA A 90 8.97 -21.18 -2.57
C ALA A 90 7.55 -21.66 -2.22
N ARG A 91 7.24 -21.84 -0.94
CA ARG A 91 5.89 -22.20 -0.48
C ARG A 91 4.90 -21.05 -0.70
N ARG A 92 5.33 -19.79 -0.56
CA ARG A 92 4.49 -18.62 -0.89
C ARG A 92 4.13 -18.60 -2.38
N ILE A 93 5.05 -18.93 -3.28
CA ILE A 93 4.76 -19.07 -4.71
C ILE A 93 3.69 -20.14 -4.94
N ALA A 94 3.84 -21.33 -4.34
CA ALA A 94 2.86 -22.40 -4.47
C ALA A 94 1.47 -21.99 -3.93
N ILE A 95 1.42 -21.29 -2.80
CA ILE A 95 0.17 -20.73 -2.27
C ILE A 95 -0.45 -19.75 -3.27
N SER A 96 0.31 -18.78 -3.78
CA SER A 96 -0.20 -17.77 -4.72
C SER A 96 -0.68 -18.38 -6.06
N LEU A 97 -0.05 -19.46 -6.54
CA LEU A 97 -0.52 -20.15 -7.75
C LEU A 97 -1.76 -21.01 -7.52
N ALA A 98 -2.02 -21.43 -6.27
CA ALA A 98 -3.09 -22.35 -5.95
C ALA A 98 -4.49 -21.78 -6.23
N GLY A 99 -4.70 -20.48 -6.01
CA GLY A 99 -5.99 -19.83 -6.28
C GLY A 99 -6.34 -19.82 -7.76
N PRO A 100 -5.50 -19.22 -8.64
CA PRO A 100 -5.73 -19.25 -10.08
C PRO A 100 -5.87 -20.67 -10.62
N PHE A 101 -5.08 -21.62 -10.13
CA PHE A 101 -5.18 -23.02 -10.56
C PHE A 101 -6.50 -23.67 -10.13
N ALA A 102 -7.00 -23.40 -8.92
CA ALA A 102 -8.33 -23.86 -8.50
C ALA A 102 -9.44 -23.30 -9.41
N GLY A 103 -9.32 -22.03 -9.80
CA GLY A 103 -10.18 -21.42 -10.83
C GLY A 103 -10.08 -22.16 -12.17
N PHE A 104 -8.88 -22.43 -12.67
CA PHE A 104 -8.69 -23.15 -13.93
C PHE A 104 -9.26 -24.58 -13.89
N VAL A 105 -9.10 -25.30 -12.78
CA VAL A 105 -9.72 -26.61 -12.60
C VAL A 105 -11.24 -26.50 -12.67
N LEU A 106 -11.84 -25.55 -11.94
CA LEU A 106 -13.29 -25.33 -11.98
C LEU A 106 -13.77 -24.97 -13.39
N GLY A 107 -13.10 -24.03 -14.06
CA GLY A 107 -13.39 -23.66 -15.44
C GLY A 107 -13.28 -24.84 -16.41
N GLY A 108 -12.25 -25.68 -16.27
CA GLY A 108 -12.07 -26.89 -17.07
C GLY A 108 -13.19 -27.90 -16.88
N LEU A 109 -13.66 -28.11 -15.64
CA LEU A 109 -14.80 -28.98 -15.35
C LEU A 109 -16.10 -28.45 -15.96
N ILE A 110 -16.35 -27.14 -15.87
CA ILE A 110 -17.52 -26.50 -16.47
C ILE A 110 -17.48 -26.63 -18.00
N PHE A 111 -16.33 -26.39 -18.61
CA PHE A 111 -16.12 -26.55 -20.04
C PHE A 111 -16.39 -28.01 -20.48
N ALA A 112 -15.84 -28.98 -19.76
CA ALA A 112 -16.03 -30.40 -20.05
C ALA A 112 -17.52 -30.79 -19.95
N ALA A 113 -18.21 -30.36 -18.89
CA ALA A 113 -19.64 -30.64 -18.71
C ALA A 113 -20.49 -30.11 -19.88
N ALA A 114 -20.22 -28.88 -20.32
CA ALA A 114 -20.89 -28.29 -21.48
C ALA A 114 -20.54 -29.04 -22.79
N ARG A 115 -19.27 -29.41 -22.99
CA ARG A 115 -18.79 -30.05 -24.22
C ARG A 115 -19.30 -31.48 -24.40
N TYR A 116 -19.47 -32.22 -23.31
CA TYR A 116 -19.91 -33.62 -23.31
C TYR A 116 -21.41 -33.79 -23.06
N GLY A 117 -22.20 -32.70 -23.12
CA GLY A 117 -23.66 -32.79 -23.07
C GLY A 117 -24.23 -33.12 -21.69
N LEU A 118 -23.49 -32.81 -20.60
CA LEU A 118 -24.00 -32.94 -19.24
C LEU A 118 -24.91 -31.77 -18.83
N THR A 119 -25.18 -30.85 -19.76
CA THR A 119 -26.02 -29.67 -19.58
C THR A 119 -26.99 -29.50 -20.74
N GLU A 120 -28.21 -29.03 -20.46
CA GLU A 120 -29.20 -28.73 -21.49
C GLU A 120 -28.73 -27.59 -22.43
N PRO A 121 -28.85 -27.73 -23.76
CA PRO A 121 -28.36 -26.75 -24.73
C PRO A 121 -29.35 -25.57 -24.88
N THR A 122 -29.58 -24.82 -23.80
CA THR A 122 -30.42 -23.62 -23.82
C THR A 122 -29.57 -22.34 -23.97
N PRO A 123 -30.12 -21.25 -24.53
CA PRO A 123 -29.42 -19.97 -24.59
C PRO A 123 -28.93 -19.47 -23.22
N MET A 124 -29.72 -19.67 -22.17
CA MET A 124 -29.36 -19.29 -20.80
C MET A 124 -28.16 -20.10 -20.28
N VAL A 125 -28.12 -21.41 -20.52
CA VAL A 125 -26.97 -22.25 -20.14
C VAL A 125 -25.70 -21.80 -20.87
N ALA A 126 -25.80 -21.45 -22.15
CA ALA A 126 -24.66 -20.93 -22.90
C ALA A 126 -24.12 -19.61 -22.32
N VAL A 127 -25.00 -18.72 -21.84
CA VAL A 127 -24.62 -17.49 -21.13
C VAL A 127 -23.92 -17.82 -19.81
N ILE A 128 -24.50 -18.70 -19.00
CA ILE A 128 -23.95 -19.14 -17.70
C ILE A 128 -22.55 -19.75 -17.87
N VAL A 129 -22.40 -20.66 -18.83
CA VAL A 129 -21.10 -21.31 -19.13
C VAL A 129 -20.07 -20.26 -19.52
N ARG A 130 -20.43 -19.33 -20.43
CA ARG A 130 -19.50 -18.26 -20.86
C ARG A 130 -19.08 -17.35 -19.70
N MET A 131 -20.02 -16.92 -18.86
CA MET A 131 -19.74 -16.12 -17.67
C MET A 131 -18.81 -16.89 -16.71
N ALA A 132 -19.12 -18.14 -16.43
CA ALA A 132 -18.31 -18.97 -15.53
C ALA A 132 -16.89 -19.20 -16.05
N LEU A 133 -16.73 -19.46 -17.35
CA LEU A 133 -15.40 -19.59 -17.96
C LEU A 133 -14.63 -18.27 -17.91
N TRP A 134 -15.27 -17.12 -18.17
CA TRP A 134 -14.61 -15.83 -18.06
C TRP A 134 -14.15 -15.53 -16.64
N VAL A 135 -15.00 -15.77 -15.63
CA VAL A 135 -14.64 -15.53 -14.22
C VAL A 135 -13.55 -16.51 -13.73
N ASN A 136 -13.59 -17.78 -14.13
CA ASN A 136 -12.63 -18.76 -13.64
C ASN A 136 -11.31 -18.77 -14.41
N VAL A 137 -11.36 -18.62 -15.74
CA VAL A 137 -10.18 -18.67 -16.61
C VAL A 137 -9.70 -17.27 -16.94
N GLY A 138 -10.58 -16.39 -17.40
CA GLY A 138 -10.23 -15.01 -17.75
C GLY A 138 -9.66 -14.24 -16.56
N TRP A 139 -10.39 -14.17 -15.44
CA TRP A 139 -9.87 -13.50 -14.24
C TRP A 139 -8.71 -14.26 -13.59
N GLY A 140 -8.65 -15.58 -13.73
CA GLY A 140 -7.49 -16.37 -13.28
C GLY A 140 -6.21 -15.96 -14.02
N ILE A 141 -6.28 -15.77 -15.34
CA ILE A 141 -5.15 -15.27 -16.15
C ILE A 141 -4.80 -13.84 -15.75
N LEU A 142 -5.80 -12.96 -15.56
CA LEU A 142 -5.56 -11.59 -15.10
C LEU A 142 -4.87 -11.57 -13.72
N ASN A 143 -5.27 -12.47 -12.81
CA ASN A 143 -4.61 -12.60 -11.50
C ASN A 143 -3.16 -13.06 -11.58
N LEU A 144 -2.73 -13.70 -12.68
CA LEU A 144 -1.33 -14.08 -12.90
C LEU A 144 -0.47 -12.97 -13.49
N ILE A 145 -1.03 -11.79 -13.76
CA ILE A 145 -0.25 -10.61 -14.17
C ILE A 145 0.76 -10.27 -13.03
N PRO A 146 2.03 -9.97 -13.36
CA PRO A 146 3.08 -9.65 -12.38
C PRO A 146 2.91 -8.23 -11.81
N MET A 147 1.77 -7.97 -11.16
CA MET A 147 1.40 -6.70 -10.55
C MET A 147 0.78 -6.94 -9.18
N LEU A 148 1.41 -6.45 -8.12
CA LEU A 148 0.82 -6.50 -6.78
C LEU A 148 -0.42 -5.60 -6.72
N PRO A 149 -1.51 -6.02 -6.05
CA PRO A 149 -1.60 -7.15 -5.12
C PRO A 149 -2.03 -8.50 -5.74
N LEU A 150 -2.09 -8.63 -7.07
CA LEU A 150 -2.51 -9.86 -7.75
C LEU A 150 -1.58 -11.05 -7.41
N ASP A 151 -2.07 -12.27 -7.63
CA ASP A 151 -1.34 -13.50 -7.34
C ASP A 151 -0.02 -13.60 -8.09
N GLY A 152 -0.01 -13.26 -9.38
CA GLY A 152 1.20 -13.19 -10.20
C GLY A 152 2.19 -12.15 -9.68
N GLY A 153 1.70 -11.04 -9.12
CA GLY A 153 2.51 -10.08 -8.40
C GLY A 153 3.16 -10.66 -7.14
N ASN A 154 2.43 -11.47 -6.37
CA ASN A 154 2.95 -12.17 -5.19
C ASN A 154 3.94 -13.29 -5.54
N VAL A 155 3.71 -13.99 -6.65
CA VAL A 155 4.65 -14.96 -7.23
C VAL A 155 5.95 -14.25 -7.63
N MET A 156 5.86 -13.19 -8.43
CA MET A 156 7.00 -12.37 -8.84
C MET A 156 7.76 -11.84 -7.63
N ARG A 157 7.06 -11.26 -6.65
CA ARG A 157 7.66 -10.75 -5.43
C ARG A 157 8.43 -11.83 -4.68
N SER A 158 7.83 -13.00 -4.48
CA SER A 158 8.48 -14.12 -3.78
C SER A 158 9.67 -14.66 -4.57
N PHE A 159 9.59 -14.70 -5.90
CA PHE A 159 10.71 -15.06 -6.75
C PHE A 159 11.86 -14.06 -6.66
N LEU A 160 11.56 -12.76 -6.75
CA LEU A 160 12.57 -11.71 -6.60
C LEU A 160 13.21 -11.74 -5.21
N GLN A 161 12.46 -12.08 -4.15
CA GLN A 161 13.02 -12.27 -2.82
C GLN A 161 14.09 -13.39 -2.78
N ILE A 162 13.88 -14.48 -3.52
CA ILE A 162 14.87 -15.56 -3.65
C ILE A 162 16.11 -15.07 -4.41
N VAL A 163 15.91 -14.48 -5.59
CA VAL A 163 17.01 -14.08 -6.48
C VAL A 163 17.86 -12.96 -5.89
N THR A 164 17.23 -12.01 -5.19
CA THR A 164 17.91 -10.84 -4.59
C THR A 164 18.31 -11.05 -3.13
N LYS A 165 18.19 -12.28 -2.61
CA LYS A 165 18.56 -12.67 -1.24
C LYS A 165 17.94 -11.77 -0.16
N GLY A 166 16.62 -11.56 -0.24
CA GLY A 166 15.86 -10.80 0.76
C GLY A 166 15.54 -9.34 0.38
N ASN A 167 16.02 -8.85 -0.77
CA ASN A 167 15.81 -7.47 -1.22
C ASN A 167 14.74 -7.34 -2.32
N GLY A 168 13.86 -8.34 -2.45
CA GLY A 168 12.96 -8.47 -3.60
C GLY A 168 11.73 -7.56 -3.56
N GLU A 169 11.43 -6.98 -2.40
CA GLU A 169 10.23 -6.15 -2.19
C GLU A 169 10.24 -4.90 -3.09
N LYS A 170 11.31 -4.09 -3.03
CA LYS A 170 11.39 -2.84 -3.81
C LYS A 170 11.34 -3.10 -5.33
N PRO A 171 12.14 -4.01 -5.90
CA PRO A 171 12.04 -4.36 -7.32
C PRO A 171 10.63 -4.82 -7.73
N ALA A 172 9.98 -5.65 -6.90
CA ALA A 172 8.62 -6.13 -7.20
C ALA A 172 7.59 -4.98 -7.28
N ARG A 173 7.72 -3.96 -6.42
CA ARG A 173 6.85 -2.77 -6.45
C ARG A 173 7.10 -1.92 -7.69
N TYR A 174 8.35 -1.72 -8.10
CA TYR A 174 8.68 -0.98 -9.33
C TYR A 174 8.14 -1.68 -10.58
N VAL A 175 8.32 -3.01 -10.69
CA VAL A 175 7.74 -3.78 -11.79
C VAL A 175 6.22 -3.69 -11.78
N SER A 176 5.58 -3.79 -10.60
CA SER A 176 4.12 -3.65 -10.47
C SER A 176 3.62 -2.27 -10.93
N ILE A 177 4.36 -1.19 -10.64
CA ILE A 177 4.01 0.16 -11.10
C ILE A 177 4.14 0.26 -12.62
N GLY A 178 5.22 -0.29 -13.20
CA GLY A 178 5.41 -0.30 -14.66
C GLY A 178 4.33 -1.07 -15.39
N VAL A 179 4.03 -2.30 -14.94
CA VAL A 179 2.96 -3.15 -15.49
C VAL A 179 1.60 -2.48 -15.33
N GLY A 180 1.33 -1.89 -14.16
CA GLY A 180 0.10 -1.13 -13.90
C GLY A 180 -0.04 0.09 -14.82
N GLY A 181 1.06 0.79 -15.12
CA GLY A 181 1.06 1.91 -16.06
C GLY A 181 0.71 1.48 -17.48
N LEU A 182 1.29 0.37 -17.96
CA LEU A 182 0.94 -0.20 -19.27
C LEU A 182 -0.52 -0.68 -19.31
N GLY A 183 -0.99 -1.33 -18.25
CA GLY A 183 -2.38 -1.76 -18.10
C GLY A 183 -3.37 -0.58 -18.09
N LEU A 184 -3.02 0.52 -17.41
CA LEU A 184 -3.80 1.75 -17.38
C LEU A 184 -3.92 2.36 -18.78
N LEU A 185 -2.81 2.50 -19.50
CA LEU A 185 -2.81 3.03 -20.87
C LEU A 185 -3.66 2.17 -21.81
N TYR A 186 -3.51 0.85 -21.73
CA TYR A 186 -4.33 -0.08 -22.50
C TYR A 186 -5.82 0.07 -22.15
N ALA A 187 -6.18 0.07 -20.87
CA ALA A 187 -7.57 0.21 -20.44
C ALA A 187 -8.20 1.54 -20.88
N LEU A 188 -7.44 2.64 -20.85
CA LEU A 188 -7.91 3.93 -21.37
C LEU A 188 -8.12 3.89 -22.89
N SER A 189 -7.23 3.23 -23.64
CA SER A 189 -7.33 3.10 -25.10
C SER A 189 -8.56 2.29 -25.56
N THR A 190 -9.06 1.39 -24.71
CA THR A 190 -10.25 0.58 -24.98
C THR A 190 -11.49 1.06 -24.23
N HIS A 191 -11.46 2.28 -23.66
CA HIS A 191 -12.54 2.84 -22.82
C HIS A 191 -12.96 1.96 -21.62
N GLY A 192 -12.07 1.08 -21.16
CA GLY A 192 -12.28 0.19 -20.02
C GLY A 192 -12.10 0.90 -18.68
N MET A 193 -13.03 1.79 -18.32
CA MET A 193 -12.95 2.63 -17.12
C MET A 193 -12.70 1.83 -15.83
N TRP A 194 -13.33 0.66 -15.68
CA TRP A 194 -13.13 -0.20 -14.52
C TRP A 194 -11.70 -0.74 -14.44
N GLY A 195 -11.14 -1.20 -15.56
CA GLY A 195 -9.75 -1.67 -15.63
C GLY A 195 -8.76 -0.54 -15.35
N ALA A 196 -9.02 0.66 -15.89
CA ALA A 196 -8.21 1.85 -15.64
C ALA A 196 -8.22 2.22 -14.15
N PHE A 197 -9.40 2.20 -13.51
CA PHE A 197 -9.53 2.44 -12.07
C PHE A 197 -8.71 1.43 -11.25
N LEU A 198 -8.83 0.13 -11.53
CA LEU A 198 -8.08 -0.90 -10.81
C LEU A 198 -6.57 -0.77 -11.00
N CYS A 199 -6.11 -0.50 -12.23
CA CYS A 199 -4.67 -0.27 -12.49
C CYS A 199 -4.16 0.95 -11.72
N GLY A 200 -4.89 2.07 -11.76
CA GLY A 200 -4.53 3.28 -11.02
C GLY A 200 -4.49 3.07 -9.51
N LEU A 201 -5.49 2.35 -8.96
CA LEU A 201 -5.54 2.01 -7.54
C LEU A 201 -4.35 1.12 -7.14
N PHE A 202 -4.04 0.08 -7.92
CA PHE A 202 -2.92 -0.81 -7.62
C PHE A 202 -1.58 -0.07 -7.74
N MET A 203 -1.38 0.77 -8.75
CA MET A 203 -0.21 1.64 -8.84
C MET A 203 -0.08 2.53 -7.59
N TYR A 204 -1.17 3.19 -7.17
CA TYR A 204 -1.18 4.02 -5.97
C TYR A 204 -0.77 3.22 -4.73
N THR A 205 -1.33 2.03 -4.51
CA THR A 205 -0.94 1.19 -3.36
C THR A 205 0.52 0.77 -3.38
N ASN A 206 1.10 0.51 -4.55
CA ASN A 206 2.52 0.17 -4.68
C ASN A 206 3.45 1.37 -4.43
N VAL A 207 3.08 2.57 -4.89
CA VAL A 207 3.82 3.81 -4.59
C VAL A 207 3.79 4.11 -3.09
N GLN A 208 2.62 3.99 -2.46
CA GLN A 208 2.49 4.21 -1.03
C GLN A 208 3.30 3.18 -0.23
N ALA A 209 3.30 1.91 -0.64
CA ALA A 209 4.12 0.88 0.01
C ALA A 209 5.64 1.18 -0.05
N LEU A 210 6.13 1.72 -1.17
CA LEU A 210 7.53 2.15 -1.30
C LEU A 210 7.85 3.30 -0.34
N ARG A 211 7.00 4.34 -0.30
CA ARG A 211 7.16 5.49 0.59
C ARG A 211 7.19 5.06 2.07
N THR A 212 6.24 4.23 2.50
CA THR A 212 6.21 3.71 3.88
C THR A 212 7.44 2.87 4.20
N GLY A 213 7.93 2.07 3.26
CA GLY A 213 9.15 1.28 3.42
C GLY A 213 10.38 2.17 3.65
N ASP A 214 10.53 3.22 2.83
CA ASP A 214 11.63 4.17 2.96
C ASP A 214 11.57 4.95 4.28
N SER A 215 10.38 5.41 4.68
CA SER A 215 10.19 6.07 5.98
C SER A 215 10.52 5.17 7.16
N ARG A 216 10.21 3.86 7.11
CA ARG A 216 10.57 2.94 8.18
C ARG A 216 12.08 2.79 8.33
N VAL A 217 12.81 2.67 7.22
CA VAL A 217 14.28 2.60 7.23
C VAL A 217 14.88 3.90 7.77
N ALA A 218 14.37 5.04 7.31
CA ALA A 218 14.80 6.35 7.78
C ALA A 218 14.54 6.55 9.28
N ASN A 219 13.39 6.08 9.80
CA ASN A 219 13.06 6.15 11.22
C ASN A 219 14.04 5.36 12.09
N VAL A 220 14.42 4.15 11.67
CA VAL A 220 15.39 3.33 12.40
C VAL A 220 16.77 3.99 12.39
N ALA A 221 17.21 4.48 11.23
CA ALA A 221 18.51 5.14 11.10
C ALA A 221 18.57 6.43 11.94
N LEU A 222 17.55 7.29 11.84
CA LEU A 222 17.48 8.54 12.59
C LEU A 222 17.33 8.30 14.09
N GLY A 223 16.53 7.32 14.50
CA GLY A 223 16.39 6.94 15.92
C GLY A 223 17.73 6.51 16.54
N SER A 224 18.50 5.67 15.83
CA SER A 224 19.86 5.30 16.24
C SER A 224 20.81 6.50 16.28
N ALA A 225 20.75 7.36 15.27
CA ALA A 225 21.59 8.56 15.21
C ALA A 225 21.30 9.53 16.35
N ILE A 226 20.02 9.73 16.71
CA ILE A 226 19.60 10.54 17.86
C ILE A 226 20.19 10.00 19.16
N GLN A 227 20.12 8.68 19.40
CA GLN A 227 20.70 8.06 20.59
C GLN A 227 22.22 8.27 20.66
N GLN A 228 22.92 8.10 19.55
CA GLN A 228 24.38 8.34 19.49
C GLN A 228 24.73 9.82 19.65
N ALA A 229 23.90 10.73 19.14
CA ALA A 229 24.11 12.16 19.26
C ALA A 229 23.94 12.64 20.70
N TYR A 230 22.97 12.10 21.46
CA TYR A 230 22.88 12.36 22.90
C TYR A 230 24.18 11.98 23.62
N ALA A 231 24.70 10.77 23.38
CA ALA A 231 25.95 10.33 23.99
C ALA A 231 27.16 11.20 23.59
N ALA A 232 27.19 11.71 22.35
CA ALA A 232 28.22 12.64 21.90
C ALA A 232 28.12 13.99 22.60
N LEU A 233 26.89 14.52 22.76
CA LEU A 233 26.65 15.78 23.47
C LEU A 233 26.98 15.69 24.96
N ASP A 234 26.67 14.57 25.60
CA ASP A 234 27.06 14.28 26.99
C ASP A 234 28.59 14.24 27.16
N ALA A 235 29.31 13.85 26.11
CA ALA A 235 30.77 13.87 26.04
C ALA A 235 31.34 15.22 25.55
N HIS A 236 30.50 16.25 25.40
CA HIS A 236 30.86 17.57 24.86
C HIS A 236 31.46 17.55 23.43
N ASP A 237 31.09 16.56 22.62
CA ASP A 237 31.50 16.42 21.22
C ASP A 237 30.36 16.86 20.28
N GLY A 238 30.20 18.18 20.12
CA GLY A 238 29.14 18.78 19.30
C GLY A 238 29.36 18.53 17.80
N ALA A 239 30.61 18.56 17.34
CA ALA A 239 30.98 18.25 15.96
C ALA A 239 30.50 16.84 15.53
N ARG A 240 30.68 15.83 16.39
CA ARG A 240 30.17 14.48 16.14
C ARG A 240 28.65 14.42 16.16
N ALA A 241 28.00 15.14 17.08
CA ALA A 241 26.54 15.20 17.12
C ALA A 241 25.96 15.84 15.83
N ILE A 242 26.58 16.90 15.31
CA ILE A 242 26.24 17.51 14.01
C ILE A 242 26.35 16.46 12.89
N ALA A 243 27.47 15.73 12.82
CA ALA A 243 27.68 14.72 11.79
C ALA A 243 26.61 13.61 11.83
N LEU A 244 26.25 13.15 13.03
CA LEU A 244 25.26 12.10 13.26
C LEU A 244 23.84 12.54 12.88
N LEU A 245 23.48 13.80 13.12
CA LEU A 245 22.10 14.29 12.99
C LEU A 245 21.74 14.86 11.61
N ARG A 246 22.68 14.87 10.64
CA ARG A 246 22.38 15.22 9.25
C ARG A 246 21.15 14.51 8.64
N PRO A 247 20.84 13.23 8.95
CA PRO A 247 19.64 12.57 8.45
C PRO A 247 18.32 13.25 8.86
N ALA A 248 18.30 14.07 9.93
CA ALA A 248 17.11 14.82 10.35
C ALA A 248 16.71 15.91 9.34
N LEU A 249 17.66 16.38 8.52
CA LEU A 249 17.44 17.41 7.49
C LEU A 249 16.73 16.86 6.24
N VAL A 250 16.65 15.54 6.08
CA VAL A 250 16.02 14.90 4.92
C VAL A 250 14.58 14.51 5.27
N PRO A 251 13.56 14.88 4.45
CA PRO A 251 12.15 14.60 4.73
C PRO A 251 11.76 13.14 4.41
N GLN A 252 12.48 12.18 4.97
CA GLN A 252 12.21 10.75 4.81
C GLN A 252 11.69 10.10 6.10
N ALA A 253 12.23 10.52 7.26
CA ALA A 253 11.78 10.04 8.57
C ALA A 253 10.48 10.73 9.02
N SER A 254 9.82 10.16 10.03
CA SER A 254 8.60 10.69 10.62
C SER A 254 8.82 12.08 11.17
N GLU A 255 7.75 12.87 11.11
CA GLU A 255 7.76 14.25 11.59
C GLU A 255 8.26 14.35 13.04
N GLU A 256 7.77 13.48 13.92
CA GLU A 256 8.17 13.40 15.34
C GLU A 256 9.68 13.17 15.53
N LEU A 257 10.26 12.18 14.83
CA LEU A 257 11.70 11.89 14.95
C LEU A 257 12.54 13.01 14.35
N ARG A 258 12.08 13.60 13.24
CA ARG A 258 12.75 14.76 12.65
C ARG A 258 12.73 15.96 13.60
N GLN A 259 11.61 16.25 14.27
CA GLN A 259 11.54 17.32 15.26
C GLN A 259 12.60 17.15 16.36
N ILE A 260 12.71 15.94 16.93
CA ILE A 260 13.71 15.65 17.97
C ILE A 260 15.13 15.81 17.40
N GLY A 261 15.40 15.21 16.24
CA GLY A 261 16.71 15.28 15.61
C GLY A 261 17.13 16.72 15.26
N LEU A 262 16.21 17.54 14.75
CA LEU A 262 16.47 18.95 14.40
C LEU A 262 16.74 19.82 15.63
N ARG A 263 16.04 19.58 16.74
CA ARG A 263 16.32 20.30 18.01
C ARG A 263 17.71 19.97 18.54
N LEU A 264 18.09 18.69 18.54
CA LEU A 264 19.44 18.29 18.93
C LEU A 264 20.50 18.83 17.97
N PHE A 265 20.19 18.87 16.68
CA PHE A 265 21.08 19.41 15.66
C PHE A 265 21.30 20.91 15.87
N ALA A 266 20.22 21.66 16.14
CA ALA A 266 20.28 23.07 16.49
C ALA A 266 21.14 23.30 17.74
N TYR A 267 20.93 22.49 18.78
CA TYR A 267 21.71 22.55 20.01
C TYR A 267 23.21 22.29 19.75
N ALA A 268 23.55 21.25 18.99
CA ALA A 268 24.92 20.93 18.64
C ALA A 268 25.59 22.05 17.82
N LEU A 269 24.88 22.65 16.86
CA LEU A 269 25.37 23.80 16.10
C LEU A 269 25.62 25.03 16.98
N MET A 270 24.76 25.27 17.97
CA MET A 270 24.98 26.37 18.93
C MET A 270 26.20 26.13 19.81
N LEU A 271 26.42 24.89 20.28
CA LEU A 271 27.60 24.52 21.07
C LEU A 271 28.91 24.75 20.31
N GLU A 272 28.94 24.40 19.02
CA GLU A 272 30.11 24.60 18.16
C GLU A 272 30.23 26.03 17.60
N GLY A 273 29.26 26.90 17.87
CA GLY A 273 29.24 28.26 17.34
C GLY A 273 28.96 28.36 15.82
N GLU A 274 28.41 27.30 15.22
CA GLU A 274 28.12 27.16 13.78
C GLU A 274 26.80 27.85 13.35
N TRP A 275 26.64 29.11 13.74
CA TRP A 275 25.42 29.89 13.51
C TRP A 275 25.13 30.14 12.03
N ALA A 276 26.17 30.16 11.19
CA ALA A 276 26.03 30.28 9.73
C ALA A 276 25.26 29.10 9.12
N MET A 277 25.30 27.93 9.75
CA MET A 277 24.50 26.77 9.38
C MET A 277 23.17 26.71 10.15
N LEU A 278 23.16 27.15 11.40
CA LEU A 278 21.97 27.14 12.26
C LEU A 278 20.84 27.99 11.69
N VAL A 279 21.10 29.27 11.39
CA VAL A 279 20.02 30.20 11.01
C VAL A 279 19.33 29.77 9.71
N PRO A 280 20.04 29.42 8.62
CA PRO A 280 19.39 28.90 7.41
C PRO A 280 18.63 27.59 7.64
N MET A 281 19.13 26.71 8.52
CA MET A 281 18.44 25.47 8.87
C MET A 281 17.13 25.77 9.60
N LEU A 282 17.14 26.65 10.62
CA LEU A 282 15.96 27.09 11.35
C LEU A 282 14.93 27.77 10.42
N GLU A 283 15.39 28.55 9.44
CA GLU A 283 14.52 29.15 8.42
C GLU A 283 13.83 28.09 7.55
N SER A 284 14.59 27.09 7.09
CA SER A 284 14.06 26.03 6.23
C SER A 284 13.07 25.10 6.95
N GLU A 285 13.33 24.79 8.23
CA GLU A 285 12.54 23.82 9.02
C GLU A 285 11.64 24.49 10.06
N ARG A 286 11.38 25.80 9.93
CA ARG A 286 10.65 26.64 10.91
C ARG A 286 9.29 26.08 11.34
N LEU A 287 8.53 25.49 10.41
CA LEU A 287 7.22 24.92 10.67
C LEU A 287 7.32 23.68 11.57
N LEU A 288 8.37 22.90 11.39
CA LEU A 288 8.61 21.65 12.10
C LEU A 288 9.17 21.92 13.51
N ILE A 289 10.06 22.90 13.64
CA ILE A 289 10.66 23.30 14.91
C ILE A 289 9.63 23.97 15.84
N GLY A 290 8.77 24.81 15.26
CA GLY A 290 7.73 25.55 15.96
C GLY A 290 8.22 26.88 16.53
N SER A 291 7.29 27.84 16.66
CA SER A 291 7.59 29.21 17.10
C SER A 291 8.18 29.29 18.51
N GLY A 292 7.71 28.45 19.44
CA GLY A 292 8.20 28.45 20.82
C GLY A 292 9.68 28.09 20.95
N GLU A 293 10.19 27.17 20.13
CA GLU A 293 11.62 26.82 20.12
C GLU A 293 12.45 27.89 19.40
N LEU A 294 11.93 28.48 18.32
CA LEU A 294 12.58 29.61 17.65
C LEU A 294 12.76 30.82 18.58
N GLU A 295 11.78 31.08 19.45
CA GLU A 295 11.88 32.15 20.46
C GLU A 295 13.02 31.89 21.46
N ARG A 296 13.24 30.61 21.84
CA ARG A 296 14.38 30.22 22.68
C ARG A 296 15.71 30.49 21.97
N TYR A 297 15.84 30.08 20.71
CA TYR A 297 17.08 30.31 19.94
C TYR A 297 17.36 31.80 19.72
N ALA A 298 16.33 32.61 19.43
CA ALA A 298 16.47 34.07 19.30
C ALA A 298 16.93 34.71 20.62
N LYS A 299 16.42 34.24 21.77
CA LYS A 299 16.88 34.68 23.09
C LYS A 299 18.35 34.35 23.30
N THR A 300 18.78 33.12 23.02
CA THR A 300 20.18 32.72 23.13
C THR A 300 21.10 33.53 22.21
N ALA A 301 20.68 33.84 20.97
CA ALA A 301 21.44 34.69 20.07
C ALA A 301 21.68 36.10 20.65
N ARG A 302 20.67 36.70 21.29
CA ARG A 302 20.79 38.01 21.98
C ARG A 302 21.78 37.95 23.15
N GLU A 303 21.68 36.91 23.98
CA GLU A 303 22.57 36.72 25.13
C GLU A 303 24.04 36.56 24.71
N LEU A 304 24.29 36.01 23.52
CA LEU A 304 25.62 35.87 22.92
C LEU A 304 26.08 37.11 22.12
N GLY A 305 25.31 38.20 22.11
CA GLY A 305 25.65 39.43 21.37
C GLY A 305 25.47 39.33 19.84
N ARG A 306 24.79 38.29 19.33
CA ARG A 306 24.54 38.08 17.90
C ARG A 306 23.25 38.77 17.46
N THR A 307 23.26 40.10 17.47
CA THR A 307 22.08 40.96 17.22
C THR A 307 21.46 40.74 15.84
N ASP A 308 22.27 40.50 14.81
CA ASP A 308 21.79 40.31 13.44
C ASP A 308 21.04 38.97 13.29
N ASP A 309 21.61 37.89 13.85
CA ASP A 309 20.99 36.56 13.85
C ASP A 309 19.69 36.55 14.69
N ALA A 310 19.70 37.22 15.84
CA ALA A 310 18.50 37.40 16.67
C ALA A 310 17.39 38.14 15.91
N SER A 311 17.74 39.25 15.24
CA SER A 311 16.78 40.04 14.45
C SER A 311 16.18 39.22 13.30
N ARG A 312 16.99 38.38 12.66
CA ARG A 312 16.56 37.49 11.58
C ARG A 312 15.59 36.41 12.09
N LEU A 313 15.86 35.82 13.26
CA LEU A 313 14.94 34.88 13.91
C LEU A 313 13.64 35.54 14.37
N ASP A 314 13.69 36.77 14.89
CA ASP A 314 12.49 37.53 15.28
C ASP A 314 11.58 37.82 14.06
N GLN A 315 12.17 38.19 12.91
CA GLN A 315 11.44 38.34 11.64
C GLN A 315 10.81 37.02 11.18
N LEU A 316 11.53 35.91 11.33
CA LEU A 316 11.05 34.58 11.01
C LEU A 316 9.81 34.21 11.86
N ILE A 317 9.86 34.44 13.17
CA ILE A 317 8.75 34.20 14.10
C ILE A 317 7.55 35.07 13.76
N ALA A 318 7.77 36.35 13.45
CA ALA A 318 6.71 37.27 13.05
C ALA A 318 6.00 36.79 11.76
N SER A 319 6.75 36.21 10.81
CA SER A 319 6.18 35.65 9.58
C SER A 319 5.31 34.41 9.79
N MET A 320 5.47 33.72 10.92
CA MET A 320 4.72 32.50 11.26
C MET A 320 3.42 32.76 12.02
N ARG A 321 3.26 33.94 12.66
CA ARG A 321 1.99 34.28 13.30
C ARG A 321 0.94 34.48 12.20
N PRO A 322 -0.26 33.89 12.31
CA PRO A 322 -1.34 34.22 11.39
C PRO A 322 -1.54 35.73 11.44
N ARG A 323 -1.54 36.39 10.28
CA ARG A 323 -2.00 37.79 10.17
C ARG A 323 -3.43 37.78 10.68
N MET A 324 -3.64 38.14 11.94
CA MET A 324 -4.97 38.53 12.38
C MET A 324 -5.37 39.68 11.46
N ALA A 325 -6.43 39.46 10.70
CA ALA A 325 -7.01 40.46 9.83
C ALA A 325 -7.35 41.68 10.69
N ASN A 326 -6.52 42.71 10.62
CA ASN A 326 -6.94 44.08 10.79
C ASN A 326 -7.84 44.40 9.60
N ASP A 327 -9.08 43.92 9.63
CA ASP A 327 -10.13 44.26 8.67
C ASP A 327 -11.48 44.31 9.39
N PHE A 328 -11.54 45.14 10.44
CA PHE A 328 -12.77 45.75 10.94
C PHE A 328 -12.42 47.18 11.37
N GLY A 329 -12.32 48.06 10.39
CA GLY A 329 -11.97 49.46 10.60
C GLY A 329 -12.13 50.30 9.35
N ALA A 330 -13.35 50.38 8.79
CA ALA A 330 -13.92 51.54 8.10
C ALA A 330 -15.41 51.29 7.82
#